data_AF-A0A329CL86-F1
#
_entry.id   AF-A0A329CL86-F1
#
_cell.length_a   1.000
_cell.length_b   1.000
_cell.length_c   1.000
_cell.angle_alpha   90.00
_cell.angle_beta   90.00
_cell.angle_gamma   90.00
#
_symmetry.space_group_name_H-M   'P 1'
#
loop_
_entity.id
_entity.type
_entity.pdbx_description
1 polymer ?
#
loop_
_entity_poly.entity_id
_entity_poly.type
_entity_poly.pdbx_seq_one_letter_code
_entity_poly.pdbx_strand_id
1 'polypeptide(L)'
;MKFIVQWNGLPTAERSVIERFMKTGGKTPEGVKLLGRWHATAGLHGFAIVETDDARGLSALALEWGDLLTMSIVPAMTDEELGAALGKHQASH
;
A
#
# COMPACT_ATOMS: atom_id res chain seq x y z
N MET A 1 10.72 -7.29 -1.81
CA MET A 1 10.24 -7.01 -0.42
C MET A 1 8.74 -6.72 -0.43
N LYS A 2 8.02 -6.95 0.68
CA LYS A 2 6.59 -6.63 0.80
C LYS A 2 6.35 -5.29 1.51
N PHE A 3 5.31 -4.59 1.10
CA PHE A 3 4.91 -3.32 1.70
C PHE A 3 3.40 -3.26 1.87
N ILE A 4 2.97 -2.72 3.01
CA ILE A 4 1.58 -2.30 3.22
C ILE A 4 1.48 -0.85 2.75
N VAL A 5 0.61 -0.61 1.78
CA VAL A 5 0.24 0.71 1.27
C VAL A 5 -1.15 1.03 1.77
N GLN A 6 -1.29 2.01 2.65
CA GLN A 6 -2.58 2.51 3.14
C GLN A 6 -2.87 3.87 2.50
N TRP A 7 -4.13 4.13 2.19
CA TRP A 7 -4.59 5.44 1.74
C TRP A 7 -5.83 5.88 2.49
N ASN A 8 -5.95 7.18 2.66
CA ASN A 8 -7.13 7.83 3.21
C ASN A 8 -7.38 9.16 2.48
N GLY A 9 -8.62 9.40 2.09
CA GLY A 9 -9.05 10.61 1.41
C GLY A 9 -10.21 11.27 2.14
N LEU A 10 -10.42 12.56 1.84
CA LEU A 10 -11.56 13.31 2.35
C LEU A 10 -12.78 13.13 1.45
N PRO A 11 -14.02 13.25 1.97
CA PRO A 11 -15.24 13.15 1.16
C PRO A 11 -15.24 14.10 -0.05
N THR A 12 -14.62 15.28 0.09
CA THR A 12 -14.50 16.27 -1.00
C THR A 12 -13.68 15.78 -2.20
N ALA A 13 -12.80 14.79 -2.02
CA ALA A 13 -11.99 14.21 -3.09
C ALA A 13 -12.65 13.00 -3.76
N GLU A 14 -13.77 12.50 -3.23
CA GLU A 14 -14.40 11.23 -3.65
C GLU A 14 -14.67 11.18 -5.15
N ARG A 15 -15.32 12.21 -5.69
CA ARG A 15 -15.66 12.25 -7.13
C ARG A 15 -14.41 12.15 -8.01
N SER A 16 -13.36 12.90 -7.67
CA SER A 16 -12.09 12.90 -8.42
C SER A 16 -11.35 11.56 -8.30
N VAL A 17 -11.38 10.93 -7.12
CA VAL A 17 -10.80 9.60 -6.93
C VAL A 17 -11.56 8.55 -7.73
N ILE A 18 -12.89 8.56 -7.71
CA ILE A 18 -13.73 7.64 -8.50
C ILE A 18 -13.43 7.80 -9.99
N GLU A 19 -13.44 9.03 -10.51
CA GLU A 19 -13.16 9.31 -11.93
C GLU A 19 -11.77 8.81 -12.35
N ARG A 20 -10.74 9.08 -11.54
CA ARG A 20 -9.37 8.60 -11.81
C ARG A 20 -9.29 7.08 -11.73
N PHE A 21 -9.93 6.47 -10.73
CA PHE A 21 -9.91 5.02 -10.56
C PHE A 21 -10.61 4.30 -11.71
N MET A 22 -11.79 4.78 -12.15
CA MET A 22 -12.50 4.22 -13.29
C MET A 22 -11.69 4.32 -14.59
N LYS A 23 -10.88 5.38 -14.75
CA LYS A 23 -10.03 5.59 -15.92
C LYS A 23 -8.76 4.72 -15.90
N THR A 24 -8.11 4.59 -14.76
CA THR A 24 -6.77 3.97 -14.62
C THR A 24 -6.81 2.53 -14.14
N GLY A 25 -7.88 2.14 -13.45
CA GLY A 25 -8.01 0.87 -12.71
C GLY A 25 -7.19 0.81 -11.42
N GLY A 26 -6.53 1.92 -11.03
CA GLY A 26 -5.56 1.93 -9.92
C GLY A 26 -4.46 0.89 -10.12
N LYS A 27 -3.91 0.79 -11.33
CA LYS A 27 -2.81 -0.14 -11.61
C LYS A 27 -1.58 0.26 -10.83
N THR A 28 -0.79 -0.72 -10.40
CA THR A 28 0.51 -0.44 -9.79
C THR A 28 1.52 -0.02 -10.85
N PRO A 29 2.50 0.85 -10.51
CA PRO A 29 3.59 1.20 -11.40
C PRO A 29 4.42 -0.02 -11.81
N GLU A 30 5.20 0.13 -12.89
CA GLU A 30 6.15 -0.89 -13.32
C GLU A 30 7.13 -1.25 -12.18
N GLY A 31 7.45 -2.54 -12.04
CA GLY A 31 8.30 -3.04 -10.96
C GLY A 31 7.60 -3.14 -9.59
N VAL A 32 6.32 -2.77 -9.48
CA VAL A 32 5.50 -2.97 -8.28
C VAL A 32 4.41 -3.99 -8.57
N LYS A 33 4.51 -5.16 -7.95
CA LYS A 33 3.52 -6.22 -8.06
C LYS A 33 2.44 -6.08 -6.99
N LEU A 34 1.19 -5.98 -7.40
CA LEU A 34 0.05 -6.02 -6.47
C LEU A 34 -0.20 -7.46 -5.99
N LEU A 35 -0.10 -7.71 -4.67
CA LEU A 35 -0.46 -8.99 -4.08
C LEU A 35 -1.94 -9.05 -3.68
N GLY A 36 -2.51 -7.92 -3.26
CA GLY A 36 -3.92 -7.81 -2.93
C GLY A 36 -4.31 -6.37 -2.60
N ARG A 37 -5.60 -6.06 -2.72
CA ARG A 37 -6.16 -4.73 -2.49
C ARG A 37 -7.54 -4.83 -1.85
N TRP A 38 -7.75 -4.06 -0.79
CA TRP A 38 -9.01 -3.98 -0.05
C TRP A 38 -9.42 -2.53 0.16
N HIS A 39 -10.73 -2.30 0.08
CA HIS A 39 -11.35 -1.00 0.28
C HIS A 39 -12.31 -1.10 1.46
N ALA A 40 -12.39 -0.04 2.27
CA ALA A 40 -13.43 0.04 3.29
C ALA A 40 -14.81 0.08 2.63
N THR A 41 -15.81 -0.48 3.30
CA THR A 41 -17.21 -0.43 2.82
C THR A 41 -17.82 0.97 2.94
N ALA A 42 -17.23 1.82 3.79
CA ALA A 42 -17.63 3.21 3.97
C ALA A 42 -16.39 4.11 4.02
N GLY A 43 -16.51 5.29 3.41
CA GLY A 43 -15.45 6.29 3.36
C GLY A 43 -14.38 6.00 2.30
N LEU A 44 -13.47 6.97 2.13
CA LEU A 44 -12.47 6.95 1.07
C LEU A 44 -11.11 6.43 1.58
N HIS A 45 -11.09 5.20 2.10
CA HIS A 45 -9.85 4.61 2.61
C HIS A 45 -9.77 3.11 2.32
N GLY A 46 -8.55 2.59 2.40
CA GLY A 46 -8.25 1.20 2.09
C GLY A 46 -6.76 0.91 2.21
N PHE A 47 -6.39 -0.31 1.85
CA PHE A 47 -5.00 -0.71 1.80
C PHE A 47 -4.73 -1.75 0.73
N ALA A 48 -3.47 -1.85 0.33
CA ALA A 48 -2.96 -2.87 -0.57
C ALA A 48 -1.66 -3.44 -0.03
N ILE A 49 -1.43 -4.72 -0.33
CA ILE A 49 -0.11 -5.32 -0.16
C ILE A 49 0.55 -5.36 -1.53
N VAL A 50 1.75 -4.79 -1.61
CA VAL A 50 2.56 -4.80 -2.83
C VAL A 50 3.90 -5.46 -2.57
N GLU A 51 4.47 -6.03 -3.62
CA GLU A 51 5.80 -6.62 -3.64
C GLU A 51 6.67 -5.88 -4.65
N THR A 52 7.82 -5.39 -4.20
CA THR A 52 8.82 -4.74 -5.06
C THR A 52 10.20 -4.82 -4.42
N ASP A 53 11.23 -4.80 -5.25
CA ASP A 53 12.63 -4.66 -4.83
C ASP A 53 13.19 -3.26 -5.16
N ASP A 54 12.35 -2.35 -5.68
CA ASP A 54 12.72 -0.98 -6.02
C ASP A 54 11.81 0.04 -5.30
N ALA A 55 12.38 0.74 -4.32
CA ALA A 55 11.68 1.78 -3.58
C ALA A 55 11.15 2.93 -4.47
N ARG A 56 11.73 3.17 -5.65
CA ARG A 56 11.27 4.20 -6.59
C ARG A 56 9.85 3.92 -7.08
N GLY A 57 9.49 2.65 -7.25
CA GLY A 57 8.14 2.24 -7.63
C GLY A 57 7.10 2.62 -6.57
N LEU A 58 7.48 2.58 -5.28
CA LEU A 58 6.62 3.00 -4.18
C LEU A 58 6.41 4.53 -4.19
N SER A 59 7.47 5.29 -4.46
CA SER A 59 7.36 6.75 -4.62
C SER A 59 6.47 7.13 -5.80
N ALA A 60 6.58 6.44 -6.93
CA ALA A 60 5.72 6.67 -8.09
C ALA A 60 4.24 6.41 -7.75
N LEU A 61 3.96 5.30 -7.03
CA LEU A 61 2.61 4.97 -6.58
C LEU A 61 2.04 6.05 -5.63
N ALA A 62 2.86 6.55 -4.70
CA ALA A 62 2.45 7.62 -3.79
C ALA A 62 2.18 8.94 -4.52
N LEU A 63 3.02 9.30 -5.50
CA LEU A 63 2.88 10.52 -6.29
C LEU A 63 1.67 10.49 -7.24
N GLU A 64 1.30 9.31 -7.75
CA GLU A 64 0.14 9.15 -8.64
C GLU A 64 -1.19 9.54 -7.98
N TRP A 65 -1.28 9.38 -6.65
CA TRP A 65 -2.51 9.61 -5.89
C TRP A 65 -2.38 10.69 -4.81
N GLY A 66 -1.17 11.20 -4.57
CA GLY A 66 -0.86 12.10 -3.46
C GLY A 66 -1.56 13.46 -3.50
N ASP A 67 -2.11 13.86 -4.65
CA ASP A 67 -2.95 15.06 -4.77
C ASP A 67 -4.38 14.85 -4.26
N LEU A 68 -4.84 13.59 -4.16
CA LEU A 68 -6.19 13.23 -3.76
C LEU A 68 -6.26 12.45 -2.43
N LEU A 69 -5.20 11.70 -2.12
CA LEU A 69 -5.15 10.75 -1.00
C LEU A 69 -3.89 10.99 -0.15
N THR A 70 -4.06 10.91 1.16
CA THR A 70 -2.93 10.77 2.10
C THR A 70 -2.52 9.31 2.14
N MET A 71 -1.24 9.02 1.90
CA MET A 71 -0.73 7.65 1.81
C MET A 71 0.34 7.36 2.87
N SER A 72 0.33 6.13 3.38
CA SER A 72 1.36 5.56 4.25
C SER A 72 1.88 4.28 3.62
N ILE A 73 3.20 4.14 3.52
CA ILE A 73 3.86 2.96 2.96
C ILE A 73 4.86 2.45 3.98
N VAL A 74 4.65 1.23 4.48
CA VAL A 74 5.52 0.61 5.47
C VAL A 74 5.98 -0.77 5.00
N PRO A 75 7.24 -1.18 5.26
CA PRO A 75 7.67 -2.55 5.05
C PRO A 75 6.78 -3.52 5.82
N ALA A 76 6.49 -4.66 5.21
CA ALA A 76 5.68 -5.71 5.79
C ALA A 76 6.44 -7.03 5.79
N MET A 77 6.15 -7.85 6.79
CA MET A 77 6.72 -9.19 6.95
C MET A 77 5.60 -10.21 7.12
N THR A 78 5.83 -11.43 6.68
CA THR A 78 4.91 -12.55 6.92
C THR A 78 5.06 -13.07 8.36
N ASP A 79 4.11 -13.90 8.79
CA ASP A 79 4.17 -14.54 10.11
C ASP A 79 5.42 -15.39 10.27
N GLU A 80 5.88 -16.05 9.20
CA GLU A 80 7.11 -16.85 9.21
C GLU A 80 8.37 -15.99 9.41
N GLU A 81 8.45 -14.86 8.70
CA GLU A 81 9.56 -13.90 8.80
C GLU A 81 9.63 -13.26 10.19
N LEU A 82 8.47 -12.86 10.73
CA LEU A 82 8.34 -12.34 12.08
C LEU A 82 8.70 -13.41 13.12
N GLY A 83 8.21 -14.64 12.97
CA GLY A 83 8.49 -15.75 13.87
C GLY A 83 9.99 -16.07 13.96
N ALA A 84 10.71 -16.03 12.84
CA ALA A 84 12.16 -16.20 12.82
C ALA A 84 12.91 -15.08 13.57
N ALA A 85 12.45 -13.82 13.45
CA ALA A 85 13.03 -12.70 14.18
C ALA A 85 12.77 -12.81 15.69
N LEU A 86 11.55 -13.17 16.09
CA LEU A 86 11.17 -13.39 17.48
C LEU A 86 11.97 -14.53 18.13
N GLY A 87 12.13 -15.66 17.43
CA GLY A 87 12.91 -16.79 17.93
C GLY A 87 14.38 -16.43 18.19
N LYS A 88 14.99 -15.62 17.32
CA LYS A 88 16.36 -15.09 17.55
C LYS A 88 16.44 -14.18 18.77
N HIS A 89 15.46 -13.30 18.94
CA HIS A 89 15.40 -12.40 20.09
C HIS A 89 15.26 -13.18 21.40
N GLN A 90 14.36 -14.18 21.45
CA GLN A 90 14.17 -15.02 22.63
C GLN A 90 15.44 -15.83 22.99
N ALA A 91 16.20 -16.30 22.01
CA ALA A 91 17.45 -17.04 22.25
C ALA A 91 18.63 -16.17 22.73
N SER A 92 18.48 -14.83 22.68
CA SER A 92 19.50 -13.86 23.10
C SER A 92 19.31 -13.31 24.52
N HIS A 93 18.26 -13.76 25.22
CA HIS A 93 17.90 -13.43 26.60
C HIS A 93 17.83 -14.70 27.45
#